data_AF-A0A1G3LPM0-F1
#
_entry.id   AF-A0A1G3LPM0-F1
#
_cell.length_a   1.000
_cell.length_b   1.000
_cell.length_c   1.000
_cell.angle_alpha   90.00
_cell.angle_beta   90.00
_cell.angle_gamma   90.00
#
_symmetry.space_group_name_H-M   'P 1'
#
loop_
_entity.id
_entity.type
_entity.pdbx_description
1 polymer ?
#
loop_
_entity_poly.entity_id
_entity_poly.type
_entity_poly.pdbx_seq_one_letter_code
_entity_poly.pdbx_strand_id
1 'polypeptide(L)'
;MPARNGLDSALFPDSDSSEPAYLLYRRKLLVSSTDNEARVVMNIDTLMTFIALSGEQAAALDAFVLVQRTIVQAVRSRDWPALEKSLERAAGAAEVVSAAEALRSDAWHSFLNDMQLPVDSTVFRASLSLPLEYRAALNDAYRGLRLSAMRARIENEALSGFVGNAASTLRLAMEAIFPERKGRLYGKTGRPHHVDSGAMILDTAL
;
A
#
# COMPACT_ATOMS: atom_id res chain seq x y z
N MET A 1 -2.14 62.45 -13.06
CA MET A 1 -0.74 62.58 -12.61
C MET A 1 -0.78 63.11 -11.18
N PRO A 2 -0.17 62.46 -10.16
CA PRO A 2 1.14 61.78 -10.06
C PRO A 2 0.99 60.23 -10.06
N ALA A 3 1.94 59.36 -10.43
CA ALA A 3 3.38 59.16 -10.18
C ALA A 3 3.69 58.29 -8.93
N ARG A 4 3.89 56.98 -9.21
CA ARG A 4 4.78 55.95 -8.62
C ARG A 4 4.94 55.87 -7.09
N ASN A 5 4.67 54.69 -6.54
CA ASN A 5 5.63 53.98 -5.68
C ASN A 5 5.45 52.46 -5.79
N GLY A 6 6.59 51.77 -5.86
CA GLY A 6 6.70 50.36 -6.19
C GLY A 6 6.17 49.45 -5.09
N LEU A 7 5.39 48.45 -5.50
CA LEU A 7 5.10 47.28 -4.70
C LEU A 7 6.24 46.29 -4.92
N ASP A 8 7.05 46.12 -3.87
CA ASP A 8 8.04 45.06 -3.72
C ASP A 8 7.38 43.70 -3.97
N SER A 9 7.68 43.12 -5.13
CA SER A 9 7.41 41.73 -5.46
C SER A 9 8.50 40.85 -4.84
N ALA A 10 8.51 40.71 -3.51
CA ALA A 10 9.42 39.82 -2.81
C ALA A 10 8.79 39.27 -1.54
N LEU A 11 7.67 38.56 -1.67
CA LEU A 11 7.07 37.83 -0.54
C LEU A 11 6.31 36.57 -0.97
N PHE A 12 6.87 35.85 -1.93
CA PHE A 12 6.55 34.44 -2.13
C PHE A 12 7.87 33.68 -2.05
N PRO A 13 8.20 33.02 -0.93
CA PRO A 13 9.28 32.05 -0.95
C PRO A 13 8.84 30.87 -1.82
N ASP A 14 9.64 30.55 -2.83
CA ASP A 14 9.48 29.38 -3.69
C ASP A 14 9.25 28.12 -2.84
N SER A 15 8.11 27.47 -3.05
CA SER A 15 7.69 26.27 -2.34
C SER A 15 8.17 25.00 -3.03
N ASP A 16 9.45 24.92 -3.42
CA ASP A 16 9.95 23.76 -4.16
C ASP A 16 11.40 23.37 -3.85
N SER A 17 11.71 23.26 -2.56
CA SER A 17 12.91 22.54 -2.09
C SER A 17 12.76 22.18 -0.61
N SER A 18 11.75 21.38 -0.27
CA SER A 18 11.79 20.67 1.01
C SER A 18 12.82 19.56 0.88
N GLU A 19 14.09 19.91 1.13
CA GLU A 19 15.19 18.96 1.23
C GLU A 19 14.74 17.81 2.16
N PRO A 20 14.65 16.56 1.66
CA PRO A 20 14.05 15.50 2.44
C PRO A 20 14.86 15.29 3.72
N ALA A 21 14.15 15.10 4.84
CA ALA A 21 14.73 15.17 6.20
C ALA A 21 15.98 14.31 6.42
N TYR A 22 16.18 13.26 5.62
CA TYR A 22 17.36 12.40 5.65
C TYR A 22 18.66 13.11 5.19
N LEU A 23 18.59 14.10 4.29
CA LEU A 23 19.75 14.87 3.83
C LEU A 23 20.26 15.85 4.89
N LEU A 24 19.35 16.49 5.63
CA LEU A 24 19.69 17.34 6.78
C LEU A 24 20.37 16.53 7.89
N TYR A 25 19.96 15.28 8.07
CA TYR A 25 20.59 14.36 9.02
C TYR A 25 22.01 13.98 8.58
N ARG A 26 22.20 13.63 7.30
CA ARG A 26 23.51 13.29 6.71
C ARG A 26 24.54 14.40 6.89
N ARG A 27 24.15 15.67 6.71
CA ARG A 27 25.05 16.83 6.81
C ARG A 27 25.54 17.11 8.24
N LYS A 28 24.70 16.88 9.26
CA LYS A 28 25.08 17.06 10.68
C LYS A 28 26.10 16.02 11.15
N LEU A 29 26.11 14.83 10.55
CA LEU A 29 26.92 13.69 11.00
C LEU A 29 28.35 13.70 10.48
N LEU A 30 28.59 14.22 9.27
CA LEU A 30 29.94 14.33 8.69
C LEU A 30 30.86 15.27 9.50
N VAL A 31 30.30 16.18 10.31
CA VAL A 31 31.06 17.10 11.17
C VAL A 31 31.51 16.45 12.49
N SER A 32 30.95 15.29 12.87
CA SER A 32 31.19 14.65 14.19
C SER A 32 32.08 13.39 14.14
N SER A 33 32.59 13.00 12.96
CA SER A 33 33.17 11.68 12.72
C SER A 33 34.68 11.68 12.48
N THR A 34 35.48 12.28 13.37
CA THR A 34 36.96 12.27 13.23
C THR A 34 37.71 11.42 14.26
N ASP A 35 37.08 10.75 15.24
CA ASP A 35 37.82 10.14 16.37
C ASP A 35 37.49 8.68 16.77
N ASN A 36 37.17 7.73 15.86
CA ASN A 36 37.05 6.31 16.31
C ASN A 36 37.28 5.22 15.23
N GLU A 37 38.56 4.96 14.91
CA GLU A 37 39.05 4.06 13.85
C GLU A 37 39.03 2.53 14.15
N ALA A 38 38.09 2.02 14.95
CA ALA A 38 38.00 0.55 15.18
C ALA A 38 36.58 -0.04 15.18
N ARG A 39 35.58 0.72 14.74
CA ARG A 39 34.21 0.23 14.61
C ARG A 39 34.02 -0.26 13.18
N VAL A 40 33.39 -1.43 13.02
CA VAL A 40 32.75 -1.90 11.77
C VAL A 40 32.39 -0.68 10.95
N VAL A 41 32.98 -0.53 9.75
CA VAL A 41 32.70 0.60 8.87
C VAL A 41 31.22 0.48 8.49
N MET A 42 30.38 1.05 9.34
CA MET A 42 28.94 1.00 9.24
C MET A 42 28.62 1.79 7.99
N ASN A 43 28.18 1.09 6.96
CA ASN A 43 27.74 1.73 5.75
C ASN A 43 26.39 2.40 6.00
N ILE A 44 26.46 3.64 6.50
CA ILE A 44 25.27 4.44 6.82
C ILE A 44 24.36 4.56 5.60
N ASP A 45 24.93 4.53 4.39
CA ASP A 45 24.16 4.66 3.16
C ASP A 45 23.18 3.48 2.97
N THR A 46 23.53 2.24 3.33
CA THR A 46 22.60 1.10 3.19
C THR A 46 21.47 1.13 4.22
N LEU A 47 21.77 1.56 5.46
CA LEU A 47 20.74 1.82 6.48
C LEU A 47 19.77 2.92 6.02
N MET A 48 20.30 4.05 5.54
CA MET A 48 19.47 5.17 5.11
C MET A 48 18.65 4.83 3.86
N THR A 49 19.19 4.01 2.96
CA THR A 49 18.46 3.46 1.80
C THR A 49 17.29 2.59 2.25
N PHE A 50 17.50 1.68 3.21
CA PHE A 50 16.42 0.88 3.78
C PHE A 50 15.31 1.74 4.43
N ILE A 51 15.70 2.78 5.17
CA ILE A 51 14.76 3.72 5.80
C ILE A 51 13.92 4.45 4.75
N ALA A 52 14.56 4.97 3.69
CA ALA A 52 13.89 5.65 2.59
C ALA A 52 12.88 4.71 1.89
N LEU A 53 13.32 3.51 1.50
CA LEU A 53 12.48 2.53 0.81
C LEU A 53 11.33 2.01 1.71
N SER A 54 11.53 1.95 3.02
CA SER A 54 10.45 1.67 3.96
C SER A 54 9.38 2.77 3.96
N GLY A 55 9.80 4.03 3.83
CA GLY A 55 8.89 5.17 3.65
C GLY A 55 8.15 5.12 2.31
N GLU A 56 8.85 4.78 1.22
CA GLU A 56 8.24 4.62 -0.10
C GLU A 56 7.19 3.50 -0.14
N GLN A 57 7.49 2.33 0.44
CA GLN A 57 6.52 1.25 0.55
C GLN A 57 5.32 1.65 1.41
N ALA A 58 5.53 2.38 2.51
CA ALA A 58 4.43 2.90 3.33
C ALA A 58 3.51 3.83 2.52
N ALA A 59 4.09 4.76 1.74
CA ALA A 59 3.33 5.64 0.87
C ALA A 59 2.58 4.89 -0.23
N ALA A 60 3.19 3.85 -0.83
CA ALA A 60 2.53 3.00 -1.81
C ALA A 60 1.32 2.25 -1.21
N LEU A 61 1.45 1.74 0.02
CA LEU A 61 0.35 1.10 0.75
C LEU A 61 -0.79 2.08 1.05
N ASP A 62 -0.47 3.31 1.48
CA ASP A 62 -1.48 4.34 1.70
C ASP A 62 -2.20 4.73 0.39
N ALA A 63 -1.48 4.83 -0.72
CA ALA A 63 -2.07 5.07 -2.04
C ALA A 63 -2.99 3.91 -2.47
N PHE A 64 -2.58 2.67 -2.23
CA PHE A 64 -3.40 1.49 -2.49
C PHE A 64 -4.71 1.51 -1.68
N VAL A 65 -4.65 1.88 -0.40
CA VAL A 65 -5.84 2.06 0.45
C VAL A 65 -6.82 3.09 -0.13
N LEU A 66 -6.31 4.21 -0.67
CA LEU A 66 -7.18 5.20 -1.31
C LEU A 66 -7.91 4.60 -2.52
N VAL A 67 -7.23 3.80 -3.34
CA VAL A 67 -7.88 3.13 -4.48
C VAL A 67 -8.92 2.11 -4.03
N GLN A 68 -8.65 1.32 -2.98
CA GLN A 68 -9.63 0.39 -2.41
C GLN A 68 -10.91 1.11 -1.98
N ARG A 69 -10.80 2.30 -1.39
CA ARG A 69 -11.96 3.12 -1.03
C ARG A 69 -12.75 3.61 -2.23
N THR A 70 -12.09 3.91 -3.35
CA THR A 70 -12.79 4.27 -4.60
C THR A 70 -13.58 3.09 -5.17
N ILE A 71 -13.07 1.86 -5.05
CA ILE A 71 -13.81 0.65 -5.42
C ILE A 71 -15.08 0.53 -4.57
N VAL A 72 -14.95 0.63 -3.24
CA VAL A 72 -16.11 0.56 -2.32
C VAL A 72 -17.16 1.61 -2.69
N GLN A 73 -16.72 2.84 -2.99
CA GLN A 73 -17.62 3.92 -3.36
C GLN A 73 -18.35 3.64 -4.69
N ALA A 74 -17.63 3.19 -5.72
CA ALA A 74 -18.21 2.86 -7.02
C ALA A 74 -19.24 1.73 -6.93
N VAL A 75 -18.98 0.70 -6.13
CA VAL A 75 -19.96 -0.38 -5.89
C VAL A 75 -21.19 0.14 -5.16
N ARG A 76 -21.01 1.00 -4.13
CA ARG A 76 -22.13 1.59 -3.38
C ARG A 76 -23.02 2.48 -4.26
N SER A 77 -22.43 3.25 -5.16
CA SER A 77 -23.16 4.09 -6.11
C SER A 77 -23.68 3.33 -7.35
N ARG A 78 -23.36 2.04 -7.49
CA ARG A 78 -23.65 1.21 -8.68
C ARG A 78 -23.10 1.81 -9.97
N ASP A 79 -21.96 2.48 -9.87
CA ASP A 79 -21.27 3.11 -11.01
C ASP A 79 -20.29 2.09 -11.61
N TRP A 80 -20.78 1.29 -12.56
CA TRP A 80 -20.00 0.22 -13.18
C TRP A 80 -18.79 0.74 -13.98
N PRO A 81 -18.91 1.82 -14.79
CA PRO A 81 -17.74 2.41 -15.44
C PRO A 81 -16.68 2.93 -14.47
N ALA A 82 -17.08 3.53 -13.34
CA ALA A 82 -16.13 3.95 -12.32
C ALA A 82 -15.49 2.75 -11.61
N LEU A 83 -16.26 1.68 -11.39
CA LEU A 83 -15.75 0.44 -10.80
C LEU A 83 -14.65 -0.16 -11.66
N GLU A 84 -14.87 -0.33 -12.96
CA GLU A 84 -13.87 -0.88 -13.89
C GLU A 84 -12.56 -0.08 -13.83
N LYS A 85 -12.63 1.25 -13.95
CA LYS A 85 -11.45 2.13 -13.82
C LYS A 85 -10.77 2.01 -12.45
N SER A 86 -11.54 1.86 -11.38
CA SER A 86 -10.98 1.71 -10.04
C SER A 86 -10.27 0.36 -9.83
N LEU A 87 -10.74 -0.70 -10.49
CA LEU A 87 -10.10 -2.02 -10.47
C LEU A 87 -8.77 -2.00 -11.25
N GLU A 88 -8.73 -1.37 -12.43
CA GLU A 88 -7.48 -1.17 -13.18
C GLU A 88 -6.45 -0.39 -12.37
N ARG A 89 -6.88 0.70 -11.72
CA ARG A 89 -6.02 1.47 -10.81
C ARG A 89 -5.54 0.65 -9.62
N ALA A 90 -6.38 -0.24 -9.10
CA ALA A 90 -6.01 -1.09 -7.97
C ALA A 90 -4.94 -2.10 -8.36
N ALA A 91 -5.04 -2.69 -9.56
CA ALA A 91 -4.00 -3.54 -10.11
C ALA A 91 -2.68 -2.78 -10.25
N GLY A 92 -2.71 -1.57 -10.85
CA GLY A 92 -1.52 -0.73 -10.96
C GLY A 92 -0.90 -0.37 -9.61
N ALA A 93 -1.73 0.02 -8.62
CA ALA A 93 -1.25 0.34 -7.28
C ALA A 93 -0.68 -0.90 -6.55
N ALA A 94 -1.25 -2.09 -6.76
CA ALA A 94 -0.71 -3.34 -6.21
C ALA A 94 0.68 -3.67 -6.79
N GLU A 95 0.90 -3.45 -8.09
CA GLU A 95 2.22 -3.60 -8.71
C GLU A 95 3.25 -2.62 -8.10
N VAL A 96 2.86 -1.37 -7.85
CA VAL A 96 3.74 -0.39 -7.18
C VAL A 96 4.10 -0.83 -5.76
N VAL A 97 3.14 -1.35 -4.99
CA VAL A 97 3.39 -1.90 -3.65
C VAL A 97 4.37 -3.08 -3.72
N SER A 98 4.16 -4.00 -4.67
CA SER A 98 5.02 -5.17 -4.89
C SER A 98 6.45 -4.77 -5.25
N ALA A 99 6.61 -3.82 -6.17
CA ALA A 99 7.92 -3.30 -6.56
C ALA A 99 8.65 -2.62 -5.37
N ALA A 100 7.94 -1.78 -4.61
CA ALA A 100 8.49 -1.12 -3.43
C ALA A 100 8.89 -2.13 -2.34
N GLU A 101 8.11 -3.19 -2.15
CA GLU A 101 8.45 -4.27 -1.22
C GLU A 101 9.73 -5.00 -1.61
N ALA A 102 9.89 -5.33 -2.90
CA ALA A 102 11.09 -5.98 -3.41
C ALA A 102 12.34 -5.13 -3.17
N LEU A 103 12.29 -3.85 -3.55
CA LEU A 103 13.40 -2.90 -3.33
C LEU A 103 13.75 -2.77 -1.83
N ARG A 104 12.75 -2.60 -0.96
CA ARG A 104 12.97 -2.51 0.49
C ARG A 104 13.58 -3.81 1.04
N SER A 105 13.11 -4.96 0.57
CA SER A 105 13.62 -6.27 0.98
C SER A 105 15.08 -6.44 0.60
N ASP A 106 15.47 -6.06 -0.61
CA ASP A 106 16.86 -6.10 -1.07
C ASP A 106 17.75 -5.16 -0.25
N ALA A 107 17.29 -3.93 0.00
CA ALA A 107 18.01 -2.99 0.85
C ALA A 107 18.17 -3.49 2.30
N TRP A 108 17.18 -4.20 2.83
CA TRP A 108 17.27 -4.84 4.14
C TRP A 108 18.37 -5.91 4.16
N HIS A 109 18.43 -6.77 3.14
CA HIS A 109 19.47 -7.79 3.04
C HIS A 109 20.86 -7.16 2.88
N SER A 110 21.01 -6.12 2.06
CA SER A 110 22.26 -5.37 1.94
C SER A 110 22.70 -4.78 3.29
N PHE A 111 21.78 -4.16 4.02
CA PHE A 111 22.07 -3.62 5.35
C PHE A 111 22.49 -4.70 6.36
N LEU A 112 21.80 -5.85 6.39
CA LEU A 112 22.18 -6.96 7.27
C LEU A 112 23.56 -7.53 6.91
N ASN A 113 23.87 -7.65 5.62
CA ASN A 113 25.17 -8.12 5.15
C ASN A 113 26.30 -7.17 5.55
N ASP A 114 26.10 -5.85 5.38
CA ASP A 114 27.08 -4.83 5.79
C ASP A 114 27.35 -4.87 7.30
N MET A 115 26.32 -5.15 8.10
CA MET A 115 26.41 -5.29 9.55
C MET A 115 26.85 -6.68 10.01
N GLN A 116 27.09 -7.62 9.07
CA GLN A 116 27.41 -9.02 9.33
C GLN A 116 26.40 -9.71 10.28
N LEU A 117 25.13 -9.34 10.14
CA LEU A 117 24.03 -9.91 10.92
C LEU A 117 23.41 -11.10 10.20
N PRO A 118 22.85 -12.08 10.94
CA PRO A 118 22.07 -13.16 10.34
C PRO A 118 20.92 -12.63 9.47
N VAL A 119 20.64 -13.30 8.35
CA VAL A 119 19.59 -12.90 7.38
C VAL A 119 18.19 -12.86 8.00
N ASP A 120 17.94 -13.66 9.03
CA ASP A 120 16.68 -13.72 9.78
C ASP A 120 16.61 -12.70 10.93
N SER A 121 17.57 -11.77 11.00
CA SER A 121 17.58 -10.73 12.02
C SER A 121 16.34 -9.84 11.92
N THR A 122 15.68 -9.65 13.05
CA THR A 122 14.58 -8.71 13.17
C THR A 122 15.09 -7.26 13.20
N VAL A 123 14.23 -6.30 12.85
CA VAL A 123 14.55 -4.87 12.99
C VAL A 123 14.99 -4.51 14.40
N PHE A 124 14.35 -5.09 15.41
CA PHE A 124 14.75 -4.92 16.81
C PHE A 124 16.19 -5.40 17.04
N ARG A 125 16.52 -6.62 16.62
CA ARG A 125 17.87 -7.18 16.78
C ARG A 125 18.92 -6.33 16.07
N ALA A 126 18.65 -5.91 14.84
CA ALA A 126 19.57 -5.06 14.08
C ALA A 126 19.76 -3.68 14.75
N SER A 127 18.70 -3.11 15.34
CA SER A 127 18.79 -1.83 16.03
C SER A 127 19.72 -1.84 17.25
N LEU A 128 19.91 -2.99 17.91
CA LEU A 128 20.82 -3.12 19.04
C LEU A 128 22.29 -2.98 18.62
N SER A 129 22.61 -3.29 17.36
CA SER A 129 23.95 -3.15 16.77
C SER A 129 24.24 -1.73 16.25
N LEU A 130 23.22 -0.86 16.19
CA LEU A 130 23.38 0.51 15.70
C LEU A 130 23.77 1.48 16.83
N PRO A 131 24.49 2.57 16.52
CA PRO A 131 24.62 3.73 17.40
C PRO A 131 23.24 4.32 17.74
N LEU A 132 23.11 4.86 18.96
CA LEU A 132 21.83 5.31 19.52
C LEU A 132 21.10 6.32 18.61
N GLU A 133 21.85 7.19 17.93
CA GLU A 133 21.34 8.22 17.02
C GLU A 133 20.56 7.68 15.82
N TYR A 134 20.84 6.46 15.35
CA TYR A 134 20.14 5.84 14.22
C TYR A 134 19.03 4.88 14.63
N ARG A 135 19.02 4.45 15.90
CA ARG A 135 18.02 3.50 16.40
C ARG A 135 16.60 4.05 16.30
N ALA A 136 16.42 5.32 16.62
CA ALA A 136 15.11 5.97 16.55
C ALA A 136 14.59 5.98 15.11
N ALA A 137 15.41 6.45 14.16
CA ALA A 137 15.05 6.54 12.75
C ALA A 137 14.65 5.16 12.16
N LEU A 138 15.43 4.12 12.43
CA LEU A 138 15.12 2.77 11.97
C LEU A 138 13.80 2.25 12.56
N ASN A 139 13.61 2.40 13.88
CA ASN A 139 12.40 1.92 14.54
C ASN A 139 11.15 2.68 14.10
N ASP A 140 11.24 3.99 13.88
CA ASP A 140 10.11 4.81 13.47
C ASP A 140 9.71 4.52 12.02
N ALA A 141 10.68 4.34 11.11
CA ALA A 141 10.42 3.91 9.74
C ALA A 141 9.70 2.55 9.72
N TYR A 142 10.19 1.57 10.50
CA TYR A 142 9.58 0.25 10.58
C TYR A 142 8.16 0.28 11.18
N ARG A 143 7.93 1.09 12.23
CA ARG A 143 6.60 1.28 12.81
C ARG A 143 5.64 1.92 11.82
N GLY A 144 6.08 2.95 11.10
CA GLY A 144 5.29 3.63 10.06
C GLY A 144 4.86 2.66 8.96
N LEU A 145 5.79 1.85 8.46
CA LEU A 145 5.50 0.81 7.48
C LEU A 145 4.49 -0.21 8.03
N ARG A 146 4.69 -0.70 9.25
CA ARG A 146 3.77 -1.67 9.87
C ARG A 146 2.36 -1.12 10.02
N LEU A 147 2.21 0.13 10.43
CA LEU A 147 0.90 0.79 10.55
C LEU A 147 0.21 0.89 9.18
N SER A 148 0.94 1.28 8.14
CA SER A 148 0.43 1.40 6.77
C SER A 148 0.00 0.04 6.22
N ALA A 149 0.81 -1.00 6.43
CA ALA A 149 0.48 -2.38 6.04
C ALA A 149 -0.76 -2.91 6.78
N MET A 150 -0.88 -2.62 8.08
CA MET A 150 -2.08 -2.98 8.85
C MET A 150 -3.34 -2.29 8.31
N ARG A 151 -3.25 -1.00 7.95
CA ARG A 151 -4.39 -0.27 7.35
C ARG A 151 -4.80 -0.87 6.01
N ALA A 152 -3.85 -1.13 5.12
CA ALA A 152 -4.12 -1.76 3.83
C ALA A 152 -4.77 -3.14 3.98
N ARG A 153 -4.32 -3.93 4.96
CA ARG A 153 -4.94 -5.22 5.28
C ARG A 153 -6.38 -5.07 5.76
N ILE A 154 -6.64 -4.17 6.71
CA ILE A 154 -7.98 -3.93 7.24
C ILE A 154 -8.95 -3.50 6.13
N GLU A 155 -8.52 -2.56 5.27
CA GLU A 155 -9.34 -2.08 4.16
C GLU A 155 -9.59 -3.19 3.12
N ASN A 156 -8.60 -4.04 2.85
CA ASN A 156 -8.77 -5.20 1.97
C ASN A 156 -9.75 -6.24 2.53
N GLU A 157 -9.68 -6.54 3.84
CA GLU A 157 -10.61 -7.43 4.53
C GLU A 157 -12.04 -6.86 4.51
N ALA A 158 -12.19 -5.55 4.74
CA ALA A 158 -13.47 -4.85 4.66
C ALA A 158 -14.09 -4.90 3.26
N LEU A 159 -13.28 -4.64 2.21
CA LEU A 159 -13.72 -4.74 0.82
C LEU A 159 -14.15 -6.17 0.46
N SER A 160 -13.34 -7.16 0.84
CA SER A 160 -13.65 -8.58 0.60
C SER A 160 -14.95 -9.00 1.28
N GLY A 161 -15.14 -8.61 2.54
CA GLY A 161 -16.36 -8.87 3.29
C GLY A 161 -17.59 -8.20 2.67
N PHE A 162 -17.45 -6.96 2.21
CA PHE A 162 -18.53 -6.24 1.55
C PHE A 162 -18.97 -6.91 0.24
N VAL A 163 -18.03 -7.26 -0.63
CA VAL A 163 -18.33 -7.95 -1.90
C VAL A 163 -18.95 -9.32 -1.65
N GLY A 164 -18.41 -10.09 -0.70
CA GLY A 164 -18.94 -11.40 -0.31
C GLY A 164 -20.39 -11.32 0.19
N ASN A 165 -20.69 -10.33 1.05
CA ASN A 165 -22.04 -10.11 1.56
C ASN A 165 -23.01 -9.68 0.46
N ALA A 166 -22.61 -8.74 -0.40
CA ALA A 166 -23.44 -8.28 -1.52
C ALA A 166 -23.80 -9.42 -2.49
N ALA A 167 -22.82 -10.27 -2.82
CA ALA A 167 -23.03 -11.45 -3.66
C ALA A 167 -23.98 -12.47 -3.00
N SER A 168 -23.83 -12.68 -1.69
CA SER A 168 -24.71 -13.57 -0.91
C SER A 168 -26.16 -13.05 -0.87
N THR A 169 -26.35 -11.75 -0.58
CA THR A 169 -27.68 -11.13 -0.58
C THR A 169 -28.33 -11.19 -1.96
N LEU A 170 -27.57 -10.93 -3.02
CA LEU A 170 -28.08 -11.05 -4.39
C LEU A 170 -28.50 -12.48 -4.72
N ARG A 171 -27.70 -13.48 -4.32
CA ARG A 171 -28.05 -14.89 -4.47
C ARG A 171 -29.36 -15.22 -3.75
N LEU A 172 -29.49 -14.83 -2.48
CA LEU A 172 -30.71 -15.06 -1.69
C LEU A 172 -31.94 -14.36 -2.29
N ALA A 173 -31.79 -13.13 -2.78
CA ALA A 173 -32.86 -12.40 -3.46
C ALA A 173 -33.26 -13.10 -4.76
N MET A 174 -32.29 -13.56 -5.56
CA MET A 174 -32.55 -14.33 -6.78
C MET A 174 -33.25 -15.66 -6.47
N GLU A 175 -32.86 -16.36 -5.40
CA GLU A 175 -33.53 -17.59 -4.94
C GLU A 175 -34.97 -17.34 -4.46
N ALA A 176 -35.26 -16.16 -3.91
CA ALA A 176 -36.59 -15.78 -3.48
C ALA A 176 -37.50 -15.39 -4.65
N ILE A 177 -36.96 -14.68 -5.65
CA ILE A 177 -37.71 -14.21 -6.83
C ILE A 177 -37.91 -15.35 -7.86
N PHE A 178 -36.94 -16.25 -7.98
CA PHE A 178 -36.98 -17.39 -8.91
C PHE A 178 -36.84 -18.72 -8.17
N PRO A 179 -37.86 -19.13 -7.39
CA PRO A 179 -37.79 -20.33 -6.56
C PRO A 179 -37.63 -21.61 -7.41
N GLU A 180 -38.14 -21.63 -8.64
CA GLU A 180 -37.94 -22.73 -9.61
C GLU A 180 -36.48 -22.99 -10.00
N ARG A 181 -35.56 -22.03 -9.78
CA ARG A 181 -34.11 -22.23 -10.00
C ARG A 181 -33.40 -22.97 -8.85
N LYS A 182 -34.13 -23.40 -7.80
CA LYS A 182 -33.62 -24.28 -6.72
C LYS A 182 -33.20 -25.69 -7.16
N GLY A 183 -32.90 -25.92 -8.45
CA GLY A 183 -32.73 -27.21 -9.11
C GLY A 183 -31.83 -28.23 -8.42
N ARG A 184 -32.33 -28.85 -7.34
CA ARG A 184 -32.23 -30.28 -7.08
C ARG A 184 -33.55 -30.87 -7.54
N LEU A 185 -33.64 -31.15 -8.83
CA LEU A 185 -34.64 -32.08 -9.33
C LEU A 185 -34.30 -33.45 -8.73
N TYR A 186 -35.07 -33.87 -7.73
CA TYR A 186 -35.11 -35.27 -7.36
C TYR A 186 -35.72 -36.02 -8.55
N GLY A 187 -34.87 -36.65 -9.37
CA GLY A 187 -35.38 -37.60 -10.36
C GLY A 187 -36.15 -38.71 -9.65
N LYS A 188 -36.98 -39.46 -10.40
CA LYS A 188 -37.73 -40.63 -9.90
C LYS A 188 -36.85 -41.71 -9.22
N THR A 189 -35.52 -41.58 -9.33
CA THR A 189 -34.47 -42.44 -8.76
C THR A 189 -33.68 -41.80 -7.59
N GLY A 190 -34.03 -40.59 -7.15
CA GLY A 190 -33.44 -39.94 -5.97
C GLY A 190 -32.00 -39.42 -6.12
N ARG A 191 -31.42 -39.42 -7.34
CA ARG A 191 -30.08 -38.87 -7.58
C ARG A 191 -30.16 -37.39 -8.01
N PRO A 192 -29.37 -36.50 -7.38
CA PRO A 192 -29.37 -35.09 -7.76
C PRO A 192 -28.75 -34.90 -9.16
N HIS A 193 -29.50 -34.30 -10.07
CA HIS A 193 -29.02 -33.87 -11.38
C HIS A 193 -28.86 -32.34 -11.38
N HIS A 194 -27.70 -31.83 -11.78
CA HIS A 194 -27.52 -30.40 -12.05
C HIS A 194 -28.22 -30.09 -13.38
N VAL A 195 -29.08 -29.07 -13.40
CA VAL A 195 -29.71 -28.60 -14.64
C VAL A 195 -28.68 -27.78 -15.39
N ASP A 196 -28.26 -28.28 -16.55
CA ASP A 196 -27.39 -27.55 -17.46
C ASP A 196 -28.06 -26.23 -17.84
N SER A 197 -27.34 -25.13 -17.66
CA SER A 197 -27.85 -23.78 -17.91
C SER A 197 -28.03 -23.57 -19.41
N GLY A 198 -29.26 -23.72 -19.90
CA GLY A 198 -29.64 -23.30 -21.24
C GLY A 198 -29.35 -21.81 -21.42
N ALA A 199 -28.63 -21.47 -22.48
CA ALA A 199 -28.17 -20.13 -22.81
C ALA A 199 -29.31 -19.09 -22.78
N MET A 200 -29.05 -17.96 -22.11
CA MET A 200 -29.95 -16.81 -22.03
C MET A 200 -29.65 -15.86 -23.20
N ILE A 201 -30.54 -15.79 -24.19
CA ILE A 201 -30.49 -14.76 -25.24
C ILE A 201 -31.27 -13.55 -24.71
N LEU A 202 -30.56 -12.43 -24.49
CA LEU A 202 -31.18 -11.14 -24.19
C LEU A 202 -31.47 -10.42 -25.51
N ASP A 203 -32.75 -10.22 -25.81
CA ASP A 203 -33.18 -9.32 -26.87
C ASP A 203 -33.06 -7.87 -26.36
N THR A 204 -32.31 -7.03 -27.07
CA THR A 204 -32.02 -5.63 -26.69
C THR A 204 -32.72 -4.66 -27.64
N ALA A 205 -34.04 -4.81 -27.76
CA ALA A 205 -34.89 -3.86 -28.47
C ALA A 205 -35.91 -3.23 -27.53
N LEU A 206 -35.62 -2.00 -27.08
CA LEU A 206 -36.56 -0.85 -26.97
C LEU A 206 -35.84 0.41 -26.51
#